data_AF-X1SY52-F1
#
_entry.id   AF-X1SY52-F1
#
_cell.length_a   1.000
_cell.length_b   1.000
_cell.length_c   1.000
_cell.angle_alpha   90.00
_cell.angle_beta   90.00
_cell.angle_gamma   90.00
#
_symmetry.space_group_name_H-M   'P 1'
#
loop_
_entity.id
_entity.type
_entity.pdbx_description
1 polymer ?
#
loop_
_entity_poly.entity_id
_entity_poly.type
_entity_poly.pdbx_seq_one_letter_code
_entity_poly.pdbx_strand_id
1 'polypeptide(L)'
;DVEWVRMSSGEVLARIEAEAANPQASMWHAGSNTSHINAASKGLLEPYKPNTDFELIDILHAEDWAWTGFYTGAIGFVSNVNFLKEHNVKAPTTWSQLLNPAFEDNIAMAYPYTSGTAYTTYATLVQMIGMEKTLDWWEEFDKHSILQYTKSGT
;
A
#
# COMPACT_ATOMS: atom_id res chain seq x y z
N ASP A 1 11.99 19.18 20.33
CA ASP A 1 12.27 18.51 19.04
C ASP A 1 11.31 17.35 18.84
N VAL A 2 11.06 16.97 17.59
CA VAL A 2 10.24 15.81 17.23
C VAL A 2 11.19 14.66 16.91
N GLU A 3 10.99 13.50 17.53
CA GLU A 3 11.72 12.28 17.21
C GLU A 3 10.84 11.37 16.37
N TRP A 4 11.41 10.78 15.32
CA TRP A 4 10.66 9.90 14.42
C TRP A 4 11.47 8.68 14.00
N VAL A 5 10.75 7.58 13.76
CA VAL A 5 11.28 6.35 13.18
C VAL A 5 10.46 6.04 11.93
N ARG A 6 11.13 5.93 10.78
CA ARG A 6 10.46 5.63 9.50
C ARG A 6 10.46 4.13 9.23
N MET A 7 9.27 3.56 9.04
CA MET A 7 9.05 2.14 8.67
C MET A 7 7.95 2.04 7.62
N SER A 8 7.81 0.89 6.95
CA SER A 8 6.67 0.68 6.05
C SER A 8 5.37 0.47 6.83
N SER A 9 4.21 0.74 6.23
CA SER A 9 2.91 0.70 6.94
C SER A 9 2.61 -0.64 7.61
N GLY A 10 2.95 -1.76 6.96
CA GLY A 10 2.78 -3.09 7.56
C GLY A 10 3.71 -3.32 8.75
N GLU A 11 4.93 -2.80 8.69
CA GLU A 11 5.88 -2.87 9.81
C GLU A 11 5.46 -2.00 10.99
N VAL A 12 4.95 -0.79 10.73
CA VAL A 12 4.40 0.07 11.77
C VAL A 12 3.23 -0.61 12.46
N LEU A 13 2.30 -1.21 11.69
CA LEU A 13 1.19 -1.97 12.25
C LEU A 13 1.67 -3.13 13.14
N ALA A 14 2.59 -3.96 12.65
CA ALA A 14 3.14 -5.08 13.40
C ALA A 14 3.83 -4.62 14.69
N ARG A 15 4.53 -3.48 14.65
CA ARG A 15 5.17 -2.88 15.83
C ARG A 15 4.15 -2.37 16.84
N ILE A 16 3.11 -1.67 16.39
CA ILE A 16 2.02 -1.19 17.27
C ILE A 16 1.33 -2.36 17.96
N GLU A 17 1.07 -3.45 17.23
CA GLU A 17 0.51 -4.67 17.80
C GLU A 17 1.42 -5.29 18.86
N ALA A 18 2.73 -5.37 18.59
CA ALA A 18 3.70 -5.91 19.54
C ALA A 18 3.91 -5.02 20.78
N GLU A 19 3.79 -3.71 20.62
CA GLU A 19 3.97 -2.71 21.68
C GLU A 19 2.65 -2.32 22.38
N ALA A 20 1.53 -2.97 22.08
CA ALA A 20 0.19 -2.56 22.55
C ALA A 20 0.06 -2.45 24.08
N ALA A 21 0.78 -3.29 24.84
CA ALA A 21 0.78 -3.26 26.30
C ALA A 21 1.67 -2.14 26.88
N ASN A 22 2.58 -1.57 26.08
CA ASN A 22 3.48 -0.50 26.46
C ASN A 22 3.87 0.35 25.23
N PRO A 23 2.96 1.20 24.71
CA PRO A 23 3.19 1.93 23.47
C PRO A 23 4.46 2.80 23.54
N GLN A 24 5.32 2.73 22.51
CA GLN A 24 6.59 3.47 22.47
C GLN A 24 6.52 4.75 21.62
N ALA A 25 5.40 5.01 20.94
CA ALA A 25 5.19 6.19 20.11
C ALA A 25 3.86 6.86 20.46
N SER A 26 3.81 8.18 20.32
CA SER A 26 2.59 8.96 20.59
C SER A 26 1.73 9.20 19.34
N MET A 27 2.32 9.08 18.15
CA MET A 27 1.64 9.37 16.88
C MET A 27 2.12 8.43 15.79
N TRP A 28 1.17 7.84 15.07
CA TRP A 28 1.42 7.25 13.76
C TRP A 28 1.03 8.26 12.68
N HIS A 29 2.01 8.70 11.91
CA HIS A 29 1.80 9.60 10.78
C HIS A 29 2.11 8.89 9.45
N ALA A 30 1.24 9.09 8.46
CA ALA A 30 1.37 8.56 7.09
C ALA A 30 1.28 7.03 6.94
N GLY A 31 1.35 6.59 5.68
CA GLY A 31 1.15 5.19 5.29
C GLY A 31 -0.26 4.90 4.81
N SER A 32 -0.46 3.72 4.25
CA SER A 32 -1.76 3.32 3.69
C SER A 32 -2.84 3.28 4.76
N ASN A 33 -4.02 3.82 4.43
CA ASN A 33 -5.18 3.84 5.32
C ASN A 33 -5.60 2.42 5.76
N THR A 34 -5.43 1.41 4.90
CA THR A 34 -5.74 0.00 5.23
C THR A 34 -5.10 -0.49 6.52
N SER A 35 -3.87 -0.04 6.82
CA SER A 35 -3.18 -0.40 8.08
C SER A 35 -3.76 0.33 9.30
N HIS A 36 -4.23 1.56 9.15
CA HIS A 36 -4.90 2.32 10.22
C HIS A 36 -6.28 1.74 10.53
N ILE A 37 -7.05 1.37 9.49
CA ILE A 37 -8.34 0.67 9.63
C ILE A 37 -8.14 -0.64 10.41
N ASN A 38 -7.08 -1.40 10.11
CA ASN A 38 -6.76 -2.64 10.82
C ASN A 38 -6.39 -2.39 12.30
N ALA A 39 -5.55 -1.39 12.57
CA ALA A 39 -5.22 -1.04 13.95
C ALA A 39 -6.45 -0.56 14.75
N ALA A 40 -7.31 0.26 14.13
CA ALA A 40 -8.55 0.73 14.75
C ALA A 40 -9.50 -0.43 15.07
N SER A 41 -9.68 -1.40 14.17
CA SER A 41 -10.54 -2.57 14.42
C SER A 41 -10.03 -3.47 15.56
N LYS A 42 -8.75 -3.34 15.91
CA LYS A 42 -8.10 -4.00 17.05
C LYS A 42 -8.09 -3.15 18.33
N GLY A 43 -8.65 -1.94 18.30
CA GLY A 43 -8.65 -1.02 19.46
C GLY A 43 -7.27 -0.47 19.81
N LEU A 44 -6.37 -0.36 18.83
CA LEU A 44 -4.98 0.06 19.04
C LEU A 44 -4.75 1.56 18.83
N LEU A 45 -5.77 2.30 18.40
CA LEU A 45 -5.69 3.73 18.13
C LEU A 45 -6.63 4.50 19.06
N GLU A 46 -6.16 5.64 19.54
CA GLU A 46 -6.96 6.56 20.36
C GLU A 46 -7.72 7.53 19.44
N PRO A 47 -9.05 7.62 19.53
CA PRO A 47 -9.85 8.58 18.78
C PRO A 47 -9.43 10.04 19.00
N TYR A 48 -9.22 10.78 17.91
CA TYR A 48 -8.97 12.21 17.97
C TYR A 48 -9.54 12.92 16.74
N LYS A 49 -10.56 13.76 16.97
CA LYS A 49 -11.08 14.66 15.93
C LYS A 49 -10.20 15.92 15.85
N PRO A 50 -9.46 16.15 14.75
CA PRO A 50 -8.64 17.34 14.61
C PRO A 50 -9.49 18.60 14.50
N ASN A 51 -8.94 19.71 14.99
CA ASN A 51 -9.51 21.04 14.79
C ASN A 51 -9.00 21.61 13.46
N THR A 52 -9.84 21.52 12.42
CA THR A 52 -9.56 21.99 11.06
C THR A 52 -10.48 23.14 10.70
N ASP A 53 -10.03 24.04 9.82
CA ASP A 53 -10.82 25.12 9.21
C ASP A 53 -11.59 24.66 7.95
N PHE A 54 -11.48 23.37 7.62
CA PHE A 54 -12.17 22.69 6.53
C PHE A 54 -12.92 21.45 7.03
N GLU A 55 -13.88 20.99 6.22
CA GLU A 55 -14.61 19.75 6.45
C GLU A 55 -13.93 18.59 5.70
N LEU A 56 -13.68 17.48 6.42
CA LEU A 56 -13.24 16.23 5.81
C LEU A 56 -14.47 15.44 5.36
N ILE A 57 -14.45 14.96 4.12
CA ILE A 57 -15.49 14.05 3.63
C ILE A 57 -15.44 12.72 4.39
N ASP A 58 -16.59 12.07 4.59
CA ASP A 58 -16.75 10.88 5.44
C ASP A 58 -15.77 9.74 5.10
N ILE A 59 -15.43 9.54 3.82
CA ILE A 59 -14.50 8.48 3.41
C ILE A 59 -13.04 8.72 3.86
N LEU A 60 -12.71 9.93 4.29
CA LEU A 60 -11.36 10.32 4.70
C LEU A 60 -11.14 10.29 6.21
N HIS A 61 -12.07 9.78 7.01
CA HIS A 61 -11.82 9.54 8.44
C HIS A 61 -12.65 8.35 8.95
N ALA A 62 -12.28 7.81 10.11
CA ALA A 62 -13.14 6.88 10.82
C ALA A 62 -14.37 7.60 11.38
N GLU A 63 -15.51 6.93 11.50
CA GLU A 63 -16.70 7.52 12.14
C GLU A 63 -16.42 8.01 13.58
N ASP A 64 -15.60 7.25 14.31
CA ASP A 64 -15.18 7.56 15.67
C ASP A 64 -13.93 8.44 15.74
N TRP A 65 -13.30 8.79 14.61
CA TRP A 65 -12.02 9.51 14.52
C TRP A 65 -10.80 8.75 15.05
N ALA A 66 -10.82 7.42 15.07
CA ALA A 66 -9.62 6.60 15.36
C ALA A 66 -8.50 6.76 14.31
N TRP A 67 -8.83 7.20 13.09
CA TRP A 67 -7.86 7.61 12.07
C TRP A 67 -8.42 8.76 11.24
N THR A 68 -7.52 9.55 10.64
CA THR A 68 -7.85 10.67 9.76
C THR A 68 -6.90 10.71 8.57
N GLY A 69 -7.46 10.82 7.37
CA GLY A 69 -6.74 10.99 6.12
C GLY A 69 -6.27 12.43 5.93
N PHE A 70 -5.05 12.59 5.42
CA PHE A 70 -4.47 13.91 5.11
C PHE A 70 -3.99 14.02 3.65
N TYR A 71 -4.01 12.91 2.91
CA TYR A 71 -3.77 12.87 1.47
C TYR A 71 -4.50 11.70 0.83
N THR A 72 -4.71 11.78 -0.48
CA THR A 72 -5.13 10.67 -1.32
C THR A 72 -4.07 10.45 -2.40
N GLY A 73 -3.84 9.19 -2.76
CA GLY A 73 -2.86 8.81 -3.78
C GLY A 73 -3.47 7.83 -4.77
N ALA A 74 -3.16 8.01 -6.05
CA ALA A 74 -3.51 7.04 -7.09
C ALA A 74 -2.41 5.98 -7.20
N ILE A 75 -2.80 4.72 -7.32
CA ILE A 75 -1.89 3.61 -7.60
C ILE A 75 -1.80 3.44 -9.12
N GLY A 76 -0.59 3.28 -9.64
CA GLY A 76 -0.35 3.10 -11.07
C GLY A 76 1.05 2.60 -11.37
N PHE A 77 1.40 2.64 -12.64
CA PHE A 77 2.69 2.16 -13.14
C PHE A 77 3.63 3.32 -13.44
N VAL A 78 4.91 3.10 -13.18
CA VAL A 78 6.00 3.94 -13.70
C VAL A 78 6.87 3.07 -14.59
N SER A 79 7.01 3.43 -15.86
CA SER A 79 7.75 2.64 -16.85
C SER A 79 9.03 3.33 -17.29
N ASN A 80 10.11 2.56 -17.41
CA ASN A 80 11.37 3.05 -17.98
C ASN A 80 11.24 3.17 -19.50
N VAL A 81 11.25 4.41 -20.01
CA VAL A 81 11.08 4.68 -21.45
C VAL A 81 12.20 4.11 -22.33
N ASN A 82 13.40 3.89 -21.79
CA ASN A 82 14.49 3.28 -22.55
C ASN A 82 14.26 1.78 -22.71
N PHE A 83 13.86 1.09 -21.63
CA PHE A 83 13.47 -0.31 -21.67
C PHE A 83 12.35 -0.55 -22.70
N LEU A 84 11.30 0.27 -22.66
CA LEU A 84 10.18 0.19 -23.61
C LEU A 84 10.63 0.30 -25.08
N LYS A 85 11.59 1.19 -25.37
CA LYS A 85 12.15 1.36 -26.73
C LYS A 85 13.03 0.18 -27.15
N GLU A 86 13.92 -0.27 -26.27
CA GLU A 86 14.85 -1.38 -26.53
C GLU A 86 14.11 -2.68 -26.80
N HIS A 87 13.04 -2.95 -26.04
CA HIS A 87 12.21 -4.14 -26.19
C HIS A 87 11.03 -3.97 -27.16
N ASN A 88 10.90 -2.80 -27.81
CA ASN A 88 9.83 -2.46 -28.75
C ASN A 88 8.41 -2.74 -28.20
N VAL A 89 8.17 -2.34 -26.95
CA VAL A 89 6.87 -2.50 -26.26
C VAL A 89 6.33 -1.18 -25.74
N LYS A 90 5.01 -1.10 -25.55
CA LYS A 90 4.34 0.09 -25.00
C LYS A 90 4.24 -0.01 -23.47
N ALA A 91 4.15 1.14 -22.81
CA ALA A 91 3.88 1.19 -21.39
C ALA A 91 2.54 0.48 -21.08
N PRO A 92 2.48 -0.36 -20.03
CA PRO A 92 1.26 -1.03 -19.65
C PRO A 92 0.20 -0.02 -19.19
N THR A 93 -1.03 -0.23 -19.62
CA THR A 93 -2.21 0.57 -19.21
C THR A 93 -3.20 -0.24 -18.39
N THR A 94 -2.97 -1.54 -18.22
CA THR A 94 -3.77 -2.45 -17.40
C THR A 94 -2.86 -3.36 -16.60
N TRP A 95 -3.35 -3.87 -15.46
CA TRP A 95 -2.65 -4.87 -14.65
C TRP A 95 -2.33 -6.15 -15.44
N SER A 96 -3.26 -6.61 -16.29
CA SER A 96 -3.04 -7.79 -17.13
C SER A 96 -1.86 -7.64 -18.10
N GLN A 97 -1.56 -6.44 -18.57
CA GLN A 97 -0.43 -6.20 -19.47
C GLN A 97 0.93 -6.36 -18.79
N LEU A 98 0.98 -6.41 -17.45
CA LEU A 98 2.22 -6.72 -16.74
C LEU A 98 2.70 -8.16 -16.99
N LEU A 99 1.79 -9.08 -17.36
CA LEU A 99 2.11 -10.46 -17.73
C LEU A 99 2.63 -10.61 -19.17
N ASN A 100 2.83 -9.52 -19.90
CA ASN A 100 3.41 -9.59 -21.24
C ASN A 100 4.83 -10.19 -21.14
N PRO A 101 5.18 -11.22 -21.94
CA PRO A 101 6.51 -11.83 -21.91
C PRO A 101 7.67 -10.85 -22.09
N ALA A 102 7.44 -9.69 -22.72
CA ALA A 102 8.46 -8.64 -22.83
C ALA A 102 8.85 -8.00 -21.49
N PHE A 103 8.06 -8.19 -20.43
CA PHE A 103 8.35 -7.73 -19.06
C PHE A 103 8.84 -8.86 -18.14
N GLU A 104 9.11 -10.05 -18.68
CA GLU A 104 9.61 -11.19 -17.91
C GLU A 104 10.87 -10.80 -17.14
N ASP A 105 10.92 -11.10 -15.84
CA ASP A 105 12.01 -10.70 -14.93
C ASP A 105 12.42 -9.22 -15.00
N ASN A 106 11.47 -8.30 -15.27
CA ASN A 106 11.77 -6.88 -15.45
C ASN A 106 10.85 -5.93 -14.67
N ILE A 107 10.00 -6.45 -13.78
CA ILE A 107 9.13 -5.63 -12.92
C ILE A 107 9.62 -5.65 -11.47
N ALA A 108 9.76 -4.45 -10.88
CA ALA A 108 9.98 -4.29 -9.46
C ALA A 108 8.69 -3.82 -8.78
N MET A 109 8.34 -4.45 -7.66
CA MET A 109 7.18 -4.09 -6.84
C MET A 109 7.56 -4.25 -5.36
N ALA A 110 6.88 -3.55 -4.45
CA ALA A 110 7.07 -3.83 -3.03
C ALA A 110 6.32 -5.11 -2.59
N TYR A 111 6.79 -5.80 -1.57
CA TYR A 111 6.11 -7.02 -1.11
C TYR A 111 4.80 -6.69 -0.37
N PRO A 112 3.62 -7.23 -0.76
CA PRO A 112 2.33 -6.88 -0.15
C PRO A 112 2.24 -7.14 1.35
N TYR A 113 3.01 -8.09 1.87
CA TYR A 113 2.99 -8.42 3.30
C TYR A 113 3.60 -7.33 4.18
N THR A 114 4.61 -6.61 3.69
CA THR A 114 5.30 -5.55 4.46
C THR A 114 4.89 -4.15 4.03
N SER A 115 4.53 -3.98 2.75
CA SER A 115 4.29 -2.68 2.14
C SER A 115 2.82 -2.32 2.04
N GLY A 116 2.45 -1.18 2.61
CA GLY A 116 1.09 -0.62 2.49
C GLY A 116 0.68 -0.39 1.04
N THR A 117 1.54 0.19 0.20
CA THR A 117 1.25 0.46 -1.22
C THR A 117 0.99 -0.82 -2.01
N ALA A 118 1.75 -1.88 -1.74
CA ALA A 118 1.57 -3.16 -2.41
C ALA A 118 0.33 -3.91 -1.90
N TYR A 119 0.03 -3.81 -0.60
CA TYR A 119 -1.25 -4.28 -0.06
C TYR A 119 -2.44 -3.54 -0.68
N THR A 120 -2.35 -2.21 -0.84
CA THR A 120 -3.39 -1.43 -1.53
C THR A 120 -3.56 -1.92 -2.97
N THR A 121 -2.47 -2.19 -3.69
CA THR A 121 -2.51 -2.76 -5.04
C THR A 121 -3.23 -4.12 -5.06
N TYR A 122 -2.86 -5.03 -4.16
CA TYR A 122 -3.49 -6.34 -4.02
C TYR A 122 -5.00 -6.21 -3.71
N ALA A 123 -5.36 -5.38 -2.73
CA ALA A 123 -6.75 -5.13 -2.36
C ALA A 123 -7.56 -4.49 -3.49
N THR A 124 -6.94 -3.64 -4.32
CA THR A 124 -7.57 -3.09 -5.53
C THR A 124 -7.86 -4.19 -6.54
N LEU A 125 -6.93 -5.11 -6.80
CA LEU A 125 -7.18 -6.25 -7.70
C LEU A 125 -8.32 -7.13 -7.18
N VAL A 126 -8.32 -7.47 -5.89
CA VAL A 126 -9.42 -8.25 -5.28
C VAL A 126 -10.77 -7.58 -5.49
N GLN A 127 -10.85 -6.26 -5.33
CA GLN A 127 -12.08 -5.50 -5.58
C GLN A 127 -12.47 -5.45 -7.07
N MET A 128 -11.49 -5.42 -7.98
CA MET A 128 -11.73 -5.32 -9.42
C MET A 128 -12.15 -6.66 -10.05
N ILE A 129 -11.48 -7.76 -9.68
CA ILE A 129 -11.62 -9.05 -10.38
C ILE A 129 -12.01 -10.22 -9.47
N GLY A 130 -12.14 -9.99 -8.15
CA GLY A 130 -12.44 -11.02 -7.16
C GLY A 130 -11.19 -11.74 -6.63
N MET A 131 -11.32 -12.39 -5.48
CA MET A 131 -10.19 -13.01 -4.76
C MET A 131 -9.52 -14.12 -5.57
N GLU A 132 -10.28 -15.11 -6.06
CA GLU A 132 -9.72 -16.27 -6.78
C GLU A 132 -8.91 -15.82 -8.01
N LYS A 133 -9.48 -14.97 -8.86
CA LYS A 133 -8.79 -14.44 -10.04
C LYS A 133 -7.57 -13.58 -9.68
N THR A 134 -7.61 -12.91 -8.54
CA THR A 134 -6.45 -12.15 -8.06
C THR A 134 -5.33 -13.08 -7.66
N LEU A 135 -5.63 -14.19 -6.96
CA LEU A 135 -4.63 -15.18 -6.58
C LEU A 135 -3.99 -15.82 -7.82
N ASP A 136 -4.80 -16.26 -8.80
CA ASP A 136 -4.31 -16.83 -10.05
C ASP A 136 -3.40 -15.83 -10.80
N TRP A 137 -3.86 -14.58 -10.96
CA TRP A 137 -3.08 -13.53 -11.62
C TRP A 137 -1.78 -13.21 -10.86
N TRP A 138 -1.84 -13.16 -9.53
CA TRP A 138 -0.68 -12.82 -8.70
C TRP A 138 0.37 -13.93 -8.73
N GLU A 139 -0.04 -15.20 -8.79
CA GLU A 139 0.87 -16.33 -8.96
C GLU A 139 1.59 -16.29 -10.31
N GLU A 140 0.88 -15.99 -11.40
CA GLU A 140 1.53 -15.80 -12.71
C GLU A 140 2.46 -14.59 -12.71
N PHE A 141 2.03 -13.48 -12.10
CA PHE A 141 2.81 -12.25 -12.03
C PHE A 141 4.10 -12.42 -11.21
N ASP A 142 4.02 -13.07 -10.06
CA ASP A 142 5.16 -13.42 -9.20
C ASP A 142 6.17 -14.30 -9.94
N LYS A 143 5.70 -15.36 -10.61
CA LYS A 143 6.57 -16.33 -11.28
C LYS A 143 7.25 -15.78 -12.53
N HIS A 144 6.56 -14.93 -13.28
CA HIS A 144 7.01 -14.55 -14.62
C HIS A 144 7.52 -13.13 -14.72
N SER A 145 6.95 -12.18 -13.98
CA SER A 145 7.20 -10.76 -14.25
C SER A 145 8.11 -10.09 -13.23
N ILE A 146 8.11 -10.58 -11.99
CA ILE A 146 8.84 -9.95 -10.89
C ILE A 146 10.34 -10.21 -10.98
N LEU A 147 11.11 -9.14 -11.19
CA LEU A 147 12.56 -9.13 -10.98
C LEU A 147 12.91 -9.11 -9.50
N GLN A 148 12.20 -8.28 -8.74
CA GLN A 148 12.51 -8.05 -7.33
C GLN A 148 11.30 -7.53 -6.56
N TYR A 149 11.12 -8.10 -5.36
CA TYR A 149 10.34 -7.46 -4.32
C TYR A 149 11.18 -6.52 -3.45
N THR A 150 10.72 -5.27 -3.30
CA THR A 150 11.28 -4.31 -2.36
C THR A 150 10.54 -4.35 -1.03
N LYS A 151 11.21 -3.89 0.04
CA LYS A 151 10.65 -3.88 1.39
C LYS A 151 9.48 -2.90 1.56
N SER A 152 9.56 -1.74 0.90
CA SER A 152 8.53 -0.69 0.96
C SER A 152 8.26 -0.15 -0.43
N GLY A 153 7.00 0.21 -0.69
CA GLY A 153 6.66 1.05 -1.83
C GLY A 153 7.38 2.40 -1.74
N THR A 154 7.78 2.92 -2.89
CA THR A 154 8.24 4.31 -3.06
C THR A 154 7.08 5.19 -3.44
#